data_AF-A0A0S8G3X9-F1
#
_entry.id   AF-A0A0S8G3X9-F1
#
_cell.length_a   1.000
_cell.length_b   1.000
_cell.length_c   1.000
_cell.angle_alpha   90.00
_cell.angle_beta   90.00
_cell.angle_gamma   90.00
#
_symmetry.space_group_name_H-M   'P 1'
#
loop_
_entity.id
_entity.type
_entity.pdbx_description
1 polymer ?
#
loop_
_entity_poly.entity_id
_entity_poly.type
_entity_poly.pdbx_seq_one_letter_code
_entity_poly.pdbx_strand_id
1 'polypeptide(L)'
;MLRGNSAHPSILVMMILLSLCRPVFGVEFSAVMNTNIDGTTTSGMLYFKDGRYRMEGVQADEELIIIVDERIGITRILSPQKKQYVEIPVSHMRSLVNDPFQAVKHAALIGEQRFVRSERLEGHTCDYYKIIVDDQEVMAVWISATLAFPVKIITMGETSRTVELTSMLSRPLEDSLFDIPPDYLKISDTHEEHAQQPWRADLTHSIVRTPPFERLMFSEDVLRIPVRSDKILNITVRNQANVPAVFMAVPLFNREPVRDPLEHIVGVEKAGTGIHMFFTETEQIANEVAIHAMQGTFVVAAAYVNVGTRTIISSGAEFSVPLKPEKDINLSLINLAQQTSTCWVTFFHKDEELDASVIGPLDFRTFTLTRQKEVNQRVWTGALGADRMFIQANQGELLVTVWQ
;
A
#
# COMPACT_ATOMS: atom_id res chain seq x y z
N MET A 1 -58.18 26.05 62.42
CA MET A 1 -57.78 24.64 62.19
C MET A 1 -57.02 24.56 60.88
N LEU A 2 -55.81 24.01 60.95
CA LEU A 2 -54.93 23.54 59.86
C LEU A 2 -55.68 22.50 58.98
N ARG A 3 -55.30 22.07 57.77
CA ARG A 3 -54.14 22.18 56.86
C ARG A 3 -54.58 21.50 55.54
N GLY A 4 -53.85 21.76 54.45
CA GLY A 4 -53.50 20.70 53.48
C GLY A 4 -53.85 20.98 52.03
N ASN A 5 -52.86 21.37 51.23
CA ASN A 5 -52.79 21.01 49.82
C ASN A 5 -51.33 20.76 49.44
N SER A 6 -51.07 19.55 48.98
CA SER A 6 -49.81 19.01 48.46
C SER A 6 -49.82 19.06 46.93
N ALA A 7 -48.73 19.52 46.32
CA ALA A 7 -48.27 19.28 44.93
C ALA A 7 -47.37 20.47 44.50
N HIS A 8 -46.22 20.40 43.83
CA HIS A 8 -45.45 19.38 43.13
C HIS A 8 -43.95 19.80 43.17
N PRO A 9 -42.98 18.96 43.55
CA PRO A 9 -41.56 19.25 43.33
C PRO A 9 -40.97 18.53 42.10
N SER A 10 -41.75 17.71 41.39
CA SER A 10 -41.20 16.74 40.41
C SER A 10 -40.93 17.29 39.01
N ILE A 11 -41.42 18.49 38.64
CA ILE A 11 -41.28 19.01 37.27
C ILE A 11 -40.00 19.84 37.10
N LEU A 12 -39.49 20.46 38.17
CA LEU A 12 -38.30 21.32 38.09
C LEU A 12 -36.98 20.53 37.99
N VAL A 13 -36.94 19.30 38.53
CA VAL A 13 -35.74 18.44 38.51
C VAL A 13 -35.54 17.77 37.14
N MET A 14 -36.60 17.58 36.35
CA MET A 14 -36.50 16.96 35.02
C MET A 14 -36.00 17.93 33.94
N MET A 15 -36.17 19.25 34.12
CA MET A 15 -35.66 20.26 33.17
C MET A 15 -34.16 20.57 33.33
N ILE A 16 -33.55 20.25 34.47
CA ILE A 16 -32.10 20.45 34.70
C ILE A 16 -31.28 19.24 34.20
N LEU A 17 -31.88 18.05 34.10
CA LEU A 17 -31.19 16.84 33.63
C LEU A 17 -31.05 16.74 32.09
N LEU A 18 -31.83 17.51 31.31
CA LEU A 18 -31.76 17.50 29.84
C LEU A 18 -30.72 18.48 29.25
N SER A 19 -29.99 19.24 30.08
CA SER A 19 -29.02 20.25 29.61
C SER A 19 -27.57 19.74 29.50
N LEU A 20 -27.31 18.45 29.77
CA LEU A 20 -25.97 17.86 29.71
C LEU A 20 -25.68 17.03 28.45
N CYS A 21 -26.66 16.80 27.58
CA CYS A 21 -26.40 16.30 26.23
C CYS A 21 -26.01 17.47 25.32
N ARG A 22 -24.78 17.98 25.49
CA ARG A 22 -24.16 18.73 24.39
C ARG A 22 -24.04 17.74 23.22
N PRO A 23 -24.56 18.05 22.02
CA PRO A 23 -24.20 17.28 20.85
C PRO A 23 -22.68 17.30 20.78
N VAL A 24 -22.07 16.10 20.77
CA VAL A 24 -20.68 15.95 20.32
C VAL A 24 -20.75 16.28 18.85
N PHE A 25 -20.57 17.57 18.51
CA PHE A 25 -20.34 17.95 17.13
C PHE A 25 -19.11 17.17 16.67
N GLY A 26 -19.24 16.47 15.56
CA GLY A 26 -18.11 15.82 14.91
C GLY A 26 -17.01 16.84 14.66
N VAL A 27 -15.75 16.39 14.69
CA VAL A 27 -14.62 17.26 14.39
C VAL A 27 -14.67 17.59 12.90
N GLU A 28 -14.82 18.87 12.58
CA GLU A 28 -14.79 19.39 11.21
C GLU A 28 -13.77 20.53 11.11
N PHE A 29 -12.87 20.47 10.14
CA PHE A 29 -11.89 21.53 9.92
C PHE A 29 -11.32 21.53 8.50
N SER A 30 -10.82 22.69 8.09
CA SER A 30 -9.94 22.83 6.92
C SER A 30 -8.54 23.25 7.34
N ALA A 31 -7.51 22.83 6.61
CA ALA A 31 -6.12 23.19 6.86
C ALA A 31 -5.34 23.35 5.55
N VAL A 32 -4.24 24.11 5.60
CA VAL A 32 -3.21 24.05 4.56
C VAL A 32 -2.31 22.85 4.87
N MET A 33 -2.11 21.98 3.89
CA MET A 33 -1.24 20.81 4.00
C MET A 33 0.07 21.09 3.28
N ASN A 34 1.15 21.26 4.05
CA ASN A 34 2.49 21.44 3.50
C ASN A 34 3.20 20.09 3.45
N THR A 35 3.66 19.71 2.27
CA THR A 35 4.44 18.48 2.05
C THR A 35 5.86 18.87 1.67
N ASN A 36 6.83 18.51 2.50
CA ASN A 36 8.25 18.65 2.20
C ASN A 36 8.84 17.28 1.83
N ILE A 37 9.47 17.21 0.66
CA ILE A 37 10.22 16.04 0.19
C ILE A 37 11.60 16.55 -0.19
N ASP A 38 12.63 16.08 0.52
CA ASP A 38 14.04 16.48 0.31
C ASP A 38 14.27 17.99 0.17
N GLY A 39 13.60 18.78 1.01
CA GLY A 39 13.75 20.23 1.02
C GLY A 39 12.84 20.97 0.03
N THR A 40 12.19 20.28 -0.91
CA THR A 40 11.17 20.88 -1.77
C THR A 40 9.83 20.84 -1.08
N THR A 41 9.20 22.01 -0.90
CA THR A 41 7.89 22.13 -0.24
C THR A 41 6.81 22.44 -1.27
N THR A 42 5.75 21.64 -1.26
CA THR A 42 4.49 21.92 -1.94
C THR A 42 3.39 22.13 -0.92
N SER A 43 2.39 22.94 -1.28
CA SER A 43 1.24 23.21 -0.43
C SER A 43 -0.04 22.77 -1.13
N GLY A 44 -0.95 22.21 -0.35
CA GLY A 44 -2.29 21.79 -0.77
C GLY A 44 -3.32 22.13 0.29
N MET A 45 -4.56 21.73 0.07
CA MET A 45 -5.66 21.91 1.03
C MET A 45 -6.10 20.56 1.60
N LEU A 46 -6.39 20.53 2.91
CA LEU A 46 -7.05 19.42 3.58
C LEU A 46 -8.41 19.88 4.12
N TYR A 47 -9.43 19.06 3.93
CA TYR A 47 -10.75 19.19 4.54
C TYR A 47 -11.08 17.90 5.27
N PHE A 48 -11.51 17.96 6.52
CA PHE A 48 -11.87 16.79 7.32
C PHE A 48 -13.26 16.97 7.93
N LYS A 49 -14.11 15.95 7.82
CA LYS A 49 -15.45 15.89 8.42
C LYS A 49 -15.87 14.44 8.65
N ASP A 50 -16.16 14.09 9.90
CA ASP A 50 -16.81 12.83 10.28
C ASP A 50 -16.18 11.55 9.68
N GLY A 51 -14.85 11.42 9.76
CA GLY A 51 -14.14 10.25 9.22
C GLY A 51 -14.06 10.23 7.69
N ARG A 52 -14.39 11.34 7.04
CA ARG A 52 -14.04 11.62 5.65
C ARG A 52 -13.01 12.73 5.61
N TYR A 53 -12.14 12.69 4.62
CA TYR A 53 -11.31 13.84 4.29
C TYR A 53 -11.06 13.96 2.80
N ARG A 54 -10.69 15.17 2.41
CA ARG A 54 -10.33 15.55 1.05
C ARG A 54 -8.99 16.26 1.08
N MET A 55 -8.07 15.79 0.26
CA MET A 55 -6.80 16.45 -0.02
C MET A 55 -6.83 16.99 -1.45
N GLU A 56 -6.39 18.22 -1.61
CA GLU A 56 -6.19 18.86 -2.92
C GLU A 56 -4.73 19.27 -3.02
N GLY A 57 -4.09 18.99 -4.16
CA GLY A 57 -2.70 19.36 -4.37
C GLY A 57 -2.25 19.19 -5.81
N VAL A 58 -0.96 19.40 -6.04
CA VAL A 58 -0.31 19.21 -7.34
C VAL A 58 0.74 18.11 -7.20
N GLN A 59 0.70 17.13 -8.09
CA GLN A 59 1.68 16.05 -8.19
C GLN A 59 2.07 15.88 -9.66
N ALA A 60 3.38 15.89 -9.94
CA ALA A 60 3.91 15.81 -11.31
C ALA A 60 3.24 16.79 -12.29
N ASP A 61 3.05 18.04 -11.85
CA ASP A 61 2.37 19.13 -12.59
C ASP A 61 0.88 18.89 -12.94
N GLU A 62 0.25 17.83 -12.43
CA GLU A 62 -1.20 17.60 -12.51
C GLU A 62 -1.87 17.93 -11.16
N GLU A 63 -3.03 18.61 -11.20
CA GLU A 63 -3.87 18.73 -10.00
C GLU A 63 -4.51 17.38 -9.68
N LEU A 64 -4.49 17.01 -8.40
CA LEU A 64 -5.15 15.81 -7.91
C LEU A 64 -6.02 16.14 -6.72
N ILE A 65 -7.18 15.49 -6.67
CA ILE A 65 -8.06 15.50 -5.51
C ILE A 65 -8.15 14.06 -5.01
N ILE A 66 -7.85 13.85 -3.73
CA ILE A 66 -7.98 12.57 -3.07
C ILE A 66 -9.08 12.69 -2.01
N ILE A 67 -10.13 11.89 -2.13
CA ILE A 67 -11.23 11.83 -1.17
C ILE A 67 -11.20 10.47 -0.49
N VAL A 68 -11.11 10.46 0.83
CA VAL A 68 -11.14 9.23 1.63
C VAL A 68 -12.40 9.20 2.47
N ASP A 69 -13.09 8.07 2.43
CA ASP A 69 -14.19 7.75 3.34
C ASP A 69 -13.84 6.51 4.15
N GLU A 70 -13.37 6.74 5.37
CA GLU A 70 -12.88 5.67 6.25
C GLU A 70 -14.02 4.78 6.75
N ARG A 71 -15.25 5.29 6.75
CA ARG A 71 -16.44 4.57 7.23
C ARG A 71 -16.78 3.38 6.33
N ILE A 72 -16.44 3.49 5.04
CA ILE A 72 -16.65 2.45 4.03
C ILE A 72 -15.34 1.89 3.46
N GLY A 73 -14.18 2.37 3.94
CA GLY A 73 -12.87 1.87 3.54
C GLY A 73 -12.47 2.15 2.09
N ILE A 74 -12.95 3.26 1.50
CA ILE A 74 -12.64 3.62 0.10
C ILE A 74 -11.87 4.94 0.00
N THR A 75 -10.84 4.93 -0.84
CA THR A 75 -10.14 6.11 -1.35
C THR A 75 -10.56 6.35 -2.80
N ARG A 76 -10.89 7.60 -3.13
CA ARG A 76 -11.20 8.05 -4.49
C ARG A 76 -10.14 9.03 -4.94
N ILE A 77 -9.52 8.75 -6.09
CA ILE A 77 -8.50 9.63 -6.68
C ILE A 77 -9.12 10.22 -7.94
N LEU A 78 -9.22 11.54 -7.97
CA LEU A 78 -9.87 12.31 -9.02
C LEU A 78 -8.82 13.11 -9.78
N SER A 79 -8.95 13.13 -11.11
CA SER A 79 -8.16 13.96 -12.01
C SER A 79 -9.07 15.04 -12.62
N PRO A 80 -9.01 16.30 -12.16
CA PRO A 80 -9.92 17.36 -12.61
C PRO A 80 -9.85 17.66 -14.10
N GLN A 81 -8.65 17.64 -14.66
CA GLN A 81 -8.41 17.93 -16.09
C GLN A 81 -9.06 16.87 -16.98
N LYS A 82 -9.06 15.62 -16.51
CA LYS A 82 -9.60 14.46 -17.23
C LYS A 82 -11.09 14.21 -16.92
N LYS A 83 -11.62 14.82 -15.85
CA LYS A 83 -12.95 14.53 -15.30
C LYS A 83 -13.17 13.03 -15.09
N GLN A 84 -12.16 12.39 -14.51
CA GLN A 84 -12.14 10.95 -14.26
C GLN A 84 -11.79 10.68 -12.80
N TYR A 85 -12.24 9.54 -12.29
CA TYR A 85 -11.84 9.07 -10.97
C TYR A 85 -11.76 7.54 -10.88
N VAL A 86 -10.89 7.07 -10.00
CA VAL A 86 -10.79 5.66 -9.58
C VAL A 86 -11.24 5.51 -8.13
N GLU A 87 -11.77 4.34 -7.78
CA GLU A 87 -12.01 3.93 -6.39
C GLU A 87 -11.10 2.75 -6.04
N ILE A 88 -10.37 2.87 -4.94
CA ILE A 88 -9.48 1.83 -4.43
C ILE A 88 -9.66 1.66 -2.92
N PRO A 89 -9.43 0.46 -2.36
CA PRO A 89 -9.47 0.27 -0.91
C PRO A 89 -8.46 1.15 -0.17
N VAL A 90 -8.80 1.66 1.02
CA VAL A 90 -7.87 2.49 1.84
C VAL A 90 -6.59 1.75 2.24
N SER A 91 -6.65 0.42 2.34
CA SER A 91 -5.50 -0.45 2.63
C SER A 91 -4.67 -0.81 1.40
N HIS A 92 -5.09 -0.41 0.20
CA HIS A 92 -4.37 -0.69 -1.03
C HIS A 92 -3.06 0.11 -1.09
N MET A 93 -1.97 -0.49 -1.58
CA MET A 93 -0.65 0.17 -1.63
C MET A 93 -0.68 1.54 -2.34
N ARG A 94 -1.44 1.65 -3.44
CA ARG A 94 -1.63 2.93 -4.15
C ARG A 94 -2.30 4.00 -3.27
N SER A 95 -3.18 3.63 -2.35
CA SER A 95 -3.74 4.53 -1.35
C SER A 95 -2.68 4.95 -0.35
N LEU A 96 -1.94 3.98 0.23
CA LEU A 96 -0.93 4.25 1.26
C LEU A 96 0.21 5.15 0.77
N VAL A 97 0.65 5.00 -0.48
CA VAL A 97 1.73 5.85 -1.06
C VAL A 97 1.27 7.30 -1.22
N ASN A 98 0.02 7.50 -1.65
CA ASN A 98 -0.52 8.83 -1.93
C ASN A 98 -1.14 9.51 -0.70
N ASP A 99 -1.40 8.74 0.36
CA ASP A 99 -2.09 9.19 1.56
C ASP A 99 -1.26 8.97 2.84
N PRO A 100 -0.60 10.03 3.35
CA PRO A 100 0.22 9.91 4.56
C PRO A 100 -0.60 9.55 5.81
N PHE A 101 -1.89 9.87 5.85
CA PHE A 101 -2.76 9.61 6.99
C PHE A 101 -3.17 8.13 7.05
N GLN A 102 -3.53 7.52 5.91
CA GLN A 102 -3.72 6.07 5.84
C GLN A 102 -2.40 5.32 6.07
N ALA A 103 -1.28 5.85 5.57
CA ALA A 103 0.04 5.25 5.80
C ALA A 103 0.39 5.15 7.29
N VAL A 104 0.12 6.20 8.07
CA VAL A 104 0.28 6.19 9.54
C VAL A 104 -0.59 5.11 10.18
N LYS A 105 -1.87 5.02 9.81
CA LYS A 105 -2.79 4.02 10.37
C LYS A 105 -2.34 2.60 10.04
N HIS A 106 -1.90 2.37 8.80
CA HIS A 106 -1.38 1.09 8.37
C HIS A 106 -0.08 0.73 9.11
N ALA A 107 0.86 1.66 9.21
CA ALA A 107 2.13 1.45 9.92
C ALA A 107 1.90 1.16 11.42
N ALA A 108 0.97 1.87 12.06
CA ALA A 108 0.60 1.62 13.46
C ALA A 108 -0.13 0.28 13.66
N LEU A 109 -0.79 -0.25 12.62
CA LEU A 109 -1.42 -1.58 12.64
C LEU A 109 -0.40 -2.71 12.55
N ILE A 110 0.66 -2.53 11.77
CA ILE A 110 1.70 -3.55 11.53
C ILE A 110 2.95 -3.38 12.42
N GLY A 111 2.98 -2.34 13.26
CA GLY A 111 4.12 -1.99 14.10
C GLY A 111 3.74 -1.58 15.52
N GLU A 112 4.75 -1.17 16.30
CA GLU A 112 4.55 -0.59 17.63
C GLU A 112 4.43 0.93 17.53
N GLN A 113 3.31 1.49 17.99
CA GLN A 113 3.16 2.92 18.21
C GLN A 113 3.56 3.30 19.65
N ARG A 114 4.71 3.96 19.80
CA ARG A 114 5.26 4.35 21.10
C ARG A 114 5.07 5.84 21.37
N PHE A 115 4.37 6.16 22.46
CA PHE A 115 4.27 7.55 22.95
C PHE A 115 5.65 8.06 23.40
N VAL A 116 5.97 9.30 23.04
CA VAL A 116 7.22 9.95 23.41
C VAL A 116 6.98 11.08 24.39
N ARG A 117 6.12 12.04 24.02
CA ARG A 117 5.80 13.24 24.80
C ARG A 117 4.58 13.96 24.23
N SER A 118 4.07 14.94 24.96
CA SER A 118 3.10 15.90 24.44
C SER A 118 3.77 17.26 24.22
N GLU A 119 3.47 17.94 23.11
CA GLU A 119 3.96 19.28 22.79
C GLU A 119 2.93 20.12 22.05
N ARG A 120 3.17 21.42 21.89
CA ARG A 120 2.25 22.31 21.17
C ARG A 120 2.71 22.53 19.73
N LEU A 121 1.82 22.27 18.77
CA LEU A 121 2.00 22.56 17.34
C LEU A 121 0.80 23.35 16.82
N GLU A 122 1.04 24.46 16.12
CA GLU A 122 -0.02 25.31 15.54
C GLU A 122 -1.14 25.67 16.55
N GLY A 123 -0.78 25.85 17.82
CA GLY A 123 -1.73 26.16 18.89
C GLY A 123 -2.44 24.95 19.51
N HIS A 124 -2.35 23.76 18.92
CA HIS A 124 -2.93 22.52 19.42
C HIS A 124 -1.97 21.78 20.35
N THR A 125 -2.51 21.08 21.36
CA THR A 125 -1.75 20.10 22.14
C THR A 125 -1.74 18.79 21.37
N CYS A 126 -0.54 18.32 21.03
CA CYS A 126 -0.34 17.12 20.24
C CYS A 126 0.48 16.11 21.01
N ASP A 127 0.06 14.84 20.95
CA ASP A 127 0.85 13.72 21.43
C ASP A 127 1.76 13.25 20.30
N TYR A 128 3.05 13.21 20.59
CA TYR A 128 4.08 12.74 19.68
C TYR A 128 4.32 11.24 19.89
N TYR A 129 4.17 10.48 18.80
CA TYR A 129 4.44 9.05 18.73
C TYR A 129 5.52 8.74 17.71
N LYS A 130 6.26 7.67 17.97
CA LYS A 130 7.09 6.96 17.00
C LYS A 130 6.39 5.67 16.60
N ILE A 131 6.45 5.32 15.33
CA ILE A 131 5.96 4.06 14.80
C ILE A 131 7.17 3.24 14.39
N ILE A 132 7.29 2.06 15.01
CA ILE A 132 8.40 1.14 14.84
C ILE A 132 7.88 -0.12 14.14
N VAL A 133 8.44 -0.46 12.99
CA VAL A 133 8.14 -1.69 12.24
C VAL A 133 9.45 -2.44 12.07
N ASP A 134 9.49 -3.72 12.42
CA ASP A 134 10.69 -4.56 12.36
C ASP A 134 11.92 -3.91 13.03
N ASP A 135 11.74 -3.39 14.25
CA ASP A 135 12.75 -2.66 15.04
C ASP A 135 13.31 -1.38 14.40
N GLN A 136 12.72 -0.91 13.29
CA GLN A 136 13.07 0.34 12.64
C GLN A 136 12.00 1.41 12.85
N GLU A 137 12.42 2.62 13.21
CA GLU A 137 11.52 3.79 13.24
C GLU A 137 11.19 4.21 11.80
N VAL A 138 9.98 3.88 11.37
CA VAL A 138 9.50 4.17 10.01
C VAL A 138 8.74 5.49 9.94
N MET A 139 8.11 5.92 11.03
CA MET A 139 7.37 7.18 11.07
C MET A 139 7.41 7.85 12.46
N ALA A 140 7.31 9.17 12.44
CA ALA A 140 7.04 10.01 13.59
C ALA A 140 5.74 10.78 13.33
N VAL A 141 4.80 10.77 14.29
CA VAL A 141 3.47 11.37 14.11
C VAL A 141 3.08 12.20 15.33
N TRP A 142 2.52 13.38 15.10
CA TRP A 142 1.94 14.25 16.12
C TRP A 142 0.43 14.29 15.95
N ILE A 143 -0.30 13.75 16.91
CA ILE A 143 -1.76 13.64 16.87
C ILE A 143 -2.35 14.70 17.80
N SER A 144 -3.20 15.58 17.27
CA SER A 144 -3.89 16.59 18.07
C SER A 144 -4.94 15.93 18.97
N ALA A 145 -4.84 16.16 20.28
CA ALA A 145 -5.79 15.61 21.25
C ALA A 145 -7.22 16.13 21.02
N THR A 146 -7.37 17.35 20.52
CA THR A 146 -8.68 17.96 20.26
C THR A 146 -9.29 17.51 18.95
N LEU A 147 -8.47 17.26 17.94
CA LEU A 147 -8.94 16.87 16.60
C LEU A 147 -9.00 15.35 16.42
N ALA A 148 -8.30 14.59 17.27
CA ALA A 148 -8.03 13.17 17.08
C ALA A 148 -7.46 12.86 15.69
N PHE A 149 -6.65 13.78 15.15
CA PHE A 149 -6.13 13.72 13.78
C PHE A 149 -4.64 14.09 13.73
N PRO A 150 -3.82 13.47 12.86
CA PRO A 150 -2.43 13.83 12.69
C PRO A 150 -2.25 15.26 12.18
N VAL A 151 -1.49 16.08 12.91
CA VAL A 151 -1.14 17.47 12.53
C VAL A 151 0.23 17.52 11.86
N LYS A 152 1.12 16.59 12.20
CA LYS A 152 2.43 16.45 11.59
C LYS A 152 2.79 14.98 11.44
N ILE A 153 3.34 14.62 10.29
CA ILE A 153 3.83 13.28 9.98
C ILE A 153 5.22 13.43 9.38
N ILE A 154 6.18 12.63 9.84
CA ILE A 154 7.47 12.46 9.22
C ILE A 154 7.61 10.98 8.87
N THR A 155 7.72 10.69 7.59
CA THR A 155 8.03 9.35 7.08
C THR A 155 9.55 9.24 6.89
N MET A 156 10.13 8.25 7.55
CA MET A 156 11.57 7.97 7.52
C MET A 156 11.87 7.00 6.35
N GLY A 157 13.06 7.14 5.77
CA GLY A 157 13.50 6.33 4.63
C GLY A 157 14.68 6.98 3.91
N GLU A 158 15.03 6.47 2.73
CA GLU A 158 16.08 7.08 1.89
C GLU A 158 15.75 8.53 1.50
N THR A 159 14.46 8.80 1.27
CA THR A 159 13.89 10.13 1.07
C THR A 159 12.96 10.43 2.24
N SER A 160 13.30 11.43 3.06
CA SER A 160 12.45 11.83 4.17
C SER A 160 11.30 12.70 3.65
N ARG A 161 10.06 12.32 3.99
CA ARG A 161 8.86 13.11 3.68
C ARG A 161 8.26 13.66 4.97
N THR A 162 8.05 14.97 5.01
CA THR A 162 7.32 15.63 6.11
C THR A 162 6.00 16.18 5.59
N VAL A 163 4.92 15.91 6.30
CA VAL A 163 3.60 16.49 6.06
C VAL A 163 3.20 17.26 7.31
N GLU A 164 2.81 18.52 7.16
CA GLU A 164 2.45 19.39 8.27
C GLU A 164 1.20 20.21 7.93
N LEU A 165 0.22 20.18 8.82
CA LEU A 165 -1.00 20.95 8.71
C LEU A 165 -0.83 22.30 9.41
N THR A 166 -1.07 23.39 8.68
CA THR A 166 -1.04 24.75 9.21
C THR A 166 -2.34 25.47 8.90
N SER A 167 -2.55 26.63 9.51
CA SER A 167 -3.76 27.46 9.29
C SER A 167 -5.07 26.66 9.46
N MET A 168 -5.12 25.81 10.49
CA MET A 168 -6.28 24.97 10.78
C MET A 168 -7.46 25.83 11.23
N LEU A 169 -8.61 25.65 10.60
CA LEU A 169 -9.84 26.39 10.86
C LEU A 169 -10.99 25.42 11.11
N SER A 170 -11.46 25.34 12.35
CA SER A 170 -12.67 24.59 12.71
C SER A 170 -13.91 25.39 12.33
N ARG A 171 -14.57 24.95 11.26
CA ARG A 171 -15.82 25.53 10.74
C ARG A 171 -16.66 24.44 10.10
N PRO A 172 -17.99 24.60 10.03
CA PRO A 172 -18.84 23.68 9.29
C PRO A 172 -18.36 23.54 7.84
N LEU A 173 -18.28 22.31 7.37
CA LEU A 173 -17.95 21.99 5.98
C LEU A 173 -19.17 21.42 5.24
N GLU A 174 -19.36 21.87 4.00
CA GLU A 174 -20.39 21.36 3.11
C GLU A 174 -20.13 19.88 2.76
N ASP A 175 -21.16 19.04 2.81
CA ASP A 175 -21.02 17.61 2.49
C ASP A 175 -20.57 17.38 1.04
N SER A 176 -20.97 18.29 0.13
CA SER A 176 -20.62 18.22 -1.29
C SER A 176 -19.12 18.30 -1.57
N LEU A 177 -18.29 18.74 -0.61
CA LEU A 177 -16.84 18.70 -0.74
C LEU A 177 -16.32 17.26 -0.88
N PHE A 178 -17.01 16.30 -0.29
CA PHE A 178 -16.63 14.89 -0.25
C PHE A 178 -17.36 14.05 -1.30
N ASP A 179 -18.22 14.66 -2.09
CA ASP A 179 -18.93 14.00 -3.18
C ASP A 179 -18.11 14.06 -4.48
N ILE A 180 -18.30 13.06 -5.33
CA ILE A 180 -17.77 13.09 -6.69
C ILE A 180 -18.62 14.04 -7.53
N PRO A 181 -18.01 15.01 -8.24
CA PRO A 181 -18.78 15.88 -9.11
C PRO A 181 -19.52 15.06 -10.19
N PRO A 182 -20.78 15.40 -10.51
CA PRO A 182 -21.64 14.56 -11.34
C PRO A 182 -21.17 14.38 -12.79
N ASP A 183 -20.24 15.21 -13.27
CA ASP A 183 -19.64 15.13 -14.60
C ASP A 183 -18.36 14.28 -14.64
N TYR A 184 -17.96 13.66 -13.54
CA TYR A 184 -16.80 12.77 -13.49
C TYR A 184 -17.18 11.35 -13.89
N LEU A 185 -16.38 10.77 -14.78
CA LEU A 185 -16.51 9.37 -15.17
C LEU A 185 -15.72 8.49 -14.19
N LYS A 186 -16.40 7.51 -13.60
CA LYS A 186 -15.69 6.43 -12.91
C LYS A 186 -14.96 5.61 -13.96
N ILE A 187 -13.64 5.67 -13.93
CA ILE A 187 -12.84 4.71 -14.67
C ILE A 187 -12.72 3.47 -13.79
N SER A 188 -13.33 2.40 -14.28
CA SER A 188 -13.26 1.10 -13.64
C SER A 188 -11.84 0.58 -13.73
N ASP A 189 -11.31 0.08 -12.61
CA ASP A 189 -10.10 -0.76 -12.56
C ASP A 189 -10.32 -2.14 -13.24
N THR A 190 -11.34 -2.25 -14.12
CA THR A 190 -11.64 -3.45 -14.87
C THR A 190 -10.88 -3.43 -16.18
N HIS A 191 -10.25 -4.57 -16.49
CA HIS A 191 -9.46 -4.93 -17.67
C HIS A 191 -9.80 -4.27 -19.04
N GLU A 192 -11.01 -3.75 -19.27
CA GLU A 192 -11.43 -3.21 -20.58
C GLU A 192 -10.76 -1.88 -20.96
N GLU A 193 -10.44 -0.98 -20.02
CA GLU A 193 -9.58 0.19 -20.34
C GLU A 193 -8.09 -0.19 -20.41
N HIS A 194 -7.69 -1.28 -19.76
CA HIS A 194 -6.32 -1.81 -19.77
C HIS A 194 -5.98 -2.47 -21.13
N ALA A 195 -6.99 -2.74 -21.96
CA ALA A 195 -6.84 -3.17 -23.35
C ALA A 195 -6.45 -2.03 -24.31
N GLN A 196 -6.61 -0.76 -23.91
CA GLN A 196 -6.28 0.42 -24.74
C GLN A 196 -4.96 1.10 -24.37
N GLN A 197 -4.06 0.42 -23.64
CA GLN A 197 -2.75 1.01 -23.35
C GLN A 197 -1.87 0.99 -24.62
N PRO A 198 -1.40 2.14 -25.15
CA PRO A 198 -0.72 2.24 -26.44
C PRO A 198 0.48 1.29 -26.60
N TRP A 199 1.23 1.07 -25.51
CA TRP A 199 2.39 0.17 -25.48
C TRP A 199 2.06 -1.28 -25.86
N ARG A 200 0.78 -1.69 -25.80
CA ARG A 200 0.34 -3.01 -26.24
C ARG A 200 0.49 -3.19 -27.75
N ALA A 201 0.28 -2.14 -28.54
CA ALA A 201 0.54 -2.17 -29.98
C ALA A 201 2.04 -2.40 -30.25
N ASP A 202 2.89 -1.83 -29.39
CA ASP A 202 4.34 -1.92 -29.48
C ASP A 202 4.89 -3.29 -29.08
N LEU A 203 4.14 -4.13 -28.36
CA LEU A 203 4.55 -5.49 -28.01
C LEU A 203 4.88 -6.36 -29.23
N THR A 204 4.26 -6.09 -30.38
CA THR A 204 4.50 -6.82 -31.63
C THR A 204 5.90 -6.54 -32.19
N HIS A 205 6.37 -5.30 -32.09
CA HIS A 205 7.68 -4.87 -32.61
C HIS A 205 8.76 -4.72 -31.53
N SER A 206 8.36 -4.87 -30.27
CA SER A 206 9.24 -4.75 -29.11
C SER A 206 10.34 -5.81 -29.10
N ILE A 207 11.47 -5.41 -28.51
CA ILE A 207 12.68 -6.20 -28.50
C ILE A 207 12.60 -7.26 -27.41
N VAL A 208 12.92 -8.50 -27.76
CA VAL A 208 13.13 -9.58 -26.79
C VAL A 208 14.60 -9.66 -26.41
N ARG A 209 14.89 -9.81 -25.11
CA ARG A 209 16.22 -10.13 -24.61
C ARG A 209 16.16 -11.25 -23.58
N THR A 210 16.97 -12.27 -23.79
CA THR A 210 17.14 -13.37 -22.84
C THR A 210 18.23 -13.00 -21.83
N PRO A 211 17.96 -13.10 -20.51
CA PRO A 211 18.98 -12.91 -19.48
C PRO A 211 20.19 -13.87 -19.61
N PRO A 212 21.39 -13.47 -19.16
CA PRO A 212 21.69 -12.20 -18.52
C PRO A 212 21.94 -11.07 -19.53
N PHE A 213 21.51 -9.85 -19.21
CA PHE A 213 21.85 -8.67 -19.98
C PHE A 213 21.78 -7.40 -19.13
N GLU A 214 22.37 -6.33 -19.65
CA GLU A 214 22.16 -4.95 -19.21
C GLU A 214 21.82 -4.10 -20.43
N ARG A 215 20.85 -3.19 -20.30
CA ARG A 215 20.34 -2.40 -21.41
C ARG A 215 19.90 -1.02 -20.94
N LEU A 216 20.36 0.01 -21.64
CA LEU A 216 19.82 1.36 -21.54
C LEU A 216 18.45 1.44 -22.22
N MET A 217 17.49 2.05 -21.53
CA MET A 217 16.11 2.28 -21.97
C MET A 217 15.84 3.79 -22.01
N PHE A 218 15.04 4.21 -22.99
CA PHE A 218 14.51 5.56 -23.16
C PHE A 218 12.99 5.53 -23.13
N SER A 219 12.34 6.68 -22.92
CA SER A 219 10.88 6.80 -23.03
C SER A 219 10.33 6.13 -24.30
N GLU A 220 9.19 5.47 -24.17
CA GLU A 220 8.49 4.64 -25.16
C GLU A 220 9.20 3.31 -25.51
N ASP A 221 10.40 3.04 -25.00
CA ASP A 221 11.02 1.72 -25.21
C ASP A 221 10.18 0.62 -24.54
N VAL A 222 9.91 -0.44 -25.30
CA VAL A 222 9.33 -1.68 -24.79
C VAL A 222 10.34 -2.81 -24.93
N LEU A 223 10.68 -3.42 -23.79
CA LEU A 223 11.57 -4.56 -23.67
C LEU A 223 10.78 -5.76 -23.16
N ARG A 224 11.02 -6.94 -23.73
CA ARG A 224 10.43 -8.19 -23.27
C ARG A 224 11.48 -9.18 -22.87
N ILE A 225 11.21 -9.86 -21.77
CA ILE A 225 12.14 -10.77 -21.13
C ILE A 225 11.42 -12.10 -20.92
N PRO A 226 11.87 -13.20 -21.53
CA PRO A 226 11.20 -14.49 -21.36
C PRO A 226 11.27 -14.94 -19.90
N VAL A 227 10.20 -15.59 -19.46
CA VAL A 227 10.10 -16.27 -18.16
C VAL A 227 10.49 -17.74 -18.35
N ARG A 228 11.06 -18.35 -17.31
CA ARG A 228 11.44 -19.77 -17.32
C ARG A 228 10.90 -20.47 -16.09
N SER A 229 10.28 -21.63 -16.29
CA SER A 229 9.69 -22.39 -15.18
C SER A 229 10.72 -22.92 -14.17
N ASP A 230 11.99 -23.06 -14.55
CA ASP A 230 13.10 -23.53 -13.71
C ASP A 230 13.93 -22.40 -13.07
N LYS A 231 13.57 -21.13 -13.30
CA LYS A 231 14.29 -19.94 -12.81
C LYS A 231 13.33 -18.94 -12.17
N ILE A 232 13.89 -18.06 -11.35
CA ILE A 232 13.26 -16.79 -10.98
C ILE A 232 13.91 -15.72 -11.86
N LEU A 233 13.10 -14.83 -12.43
CA LEU A 233 13.59 -13.71 -13.20
C LEU A 233 13.83 -12.53 -12.26
N ASN A 234 15.09 -12.15 -12.07
CA ASN A 234 15.50 -10.97 -11.32
C ASN A 234 15.73 -9.82 -12.30
N ILE A 235 15.01 -8.71 -12.09
CA ILE A 235 15.15 -7.49 -12.87
C ILE A 235 15.58 -6.37 -11.92
N THR A 236 16.69 -5.73 -12.27
CA THR A 236 17.17 -4.52 -11.60
C THR A 236 17.02 -3.33 -12.53
N VAL A 237 16.39 -2.27 -12.06
CA VAL A 237 16.27 -1.01 -12.81
C VAL A 237 17.02 0.09 -12.07
N ARG A 238 17.92 0.78 -12.76
CA ARG A 238 18.73 1.88 -12.21
C ARG A 238 18.55 3.15 -13.00
N ASN A 239 18.13 4.22 -12.33
CA ASN A 239 18.02 5.53 -12.97
C ASN A 239 19.42 6.07 -13.34
N GLN A 240 19.56 6.62 -14.55
CA GLN A 240 20.81 7.21 -15.05
C GLN A 240 20.83 8.73 -14.97
N ALA A 241 19.70 9.37 -14.66
CA ALA A 241 19.56 10.81 -14.65
C ALA A 241 19.17 11.35 -13.27
N ASN A 242 19.46 12.63 -13.01
CA ASN A 242 19.00 13.34 -11.81
C ASN A 242 17.54 13.82 -11.92
N VAL A 243 16.77 13.22 -12.83
CA VAL A 243 15.33 13.41 -12.96
C VAL A 243 14.65 12.05 -12.79
N PRO A 244 13.43 12.00 -12.21
CA PRO A 244 12.72 10.74 -12.05
C PRO A 244 12.53 10.01 -13.37
N ALA A 245 12.66 8.69 -13.33
CA ALA A 245 12.24 7.82 -14.41
C ALA A 245 11.07 6.96 -13.95
N VAL A 246 10.12 6.72 -14.85
CA VAL A 246 8.90 5.96 -14.61
C VAL A 246 8.83 4.85 -15.63
N PHE A 247 8.60 3.63 -15.15
CA PHE A 247 8.43 2.46 -15.99
C PHE A 247 7.36 1.55 -15.45
N MET A 248 6.92 0.64 -16.30
CA MET A 248 5.96 -0.40 -15.97
C MET A 248 6.62 -1.77 -16.21
N ALA A 249 6.50 -2.72 -15.28
CA ALA A 249 7.08 -4.07 -15.42
C ALA A 249 6.03 -5.16 -15.18
N VAL A 250 5.46 -5.69 -16.26
CA VAL A 250 4.22 -6.48 -16.23
C VAL A 250 4.45 -7.90 -16.74
N PRO A 251 4.05 -8.93 -15.96
CA PRO A 251 4.05 -10.30 -16.45
C PRO A 251 2.94 -10.50 -17.50
N LEU A 252 3.29 -11.12 -18.61
CA LEU A 252 2.40 -11.39 -19.74
C LEU A 252 2.27 -12.90 -19.99
N PHE A 253 1.09 -13.34 -20.37
CA PHE A 253 0.84 -14.65 -20.96
C PHE A 253 0.21 -14.45 -22.33
N ASN A 254 0.86 -14.93 -23.39
CA ASN A 254 0.41 -14.74 -24.76
C ASN A 254 0.14 -13.26 -25.11
N ARG A 255 1.02 -12.36 -24.62
CA ARG A 255 0.94 -10.90 -24.79
C ARG A 255 -0.16 -10.20 -24.00
N GLU A 256 -0.89 -10.95 -23.20
CA GLU A 256 -1.92 -10.41 -22.31
C GLU A 256 -1.37 -10.28 -20.90
N PRO A 257 -1.52 -9.12 -20.24
CA PRO A 257 -1.21 -8.98 -18.82
C PRO A 257 -1.92 -10.04 -17.99
N VAL A 258 -1.19 -10.70 -17.09
CA VAL A 258 -1.78 -11.69 -16.17
C VAL A 258 -2.27 -11.05 -14.87
N ARG A 259 -1.97 -9.76 -14.69
CA ARG A 259 -2.41 -8.87 -13.61
C ARG A 259 -2.64 -7.47 -14.17
N ASP A 260 -3.23 -6.61 -13.34
CA ASP A 260 -3.39 -5.21 -13.68
C ASP A 260 -2.03 -4.52 -13.91
N PRO A 261 -1.75 -4.02 -15.13
CA PRO A 261 -0.54 -3.26 -15.42
C PRO A 261 -0.28 -2.05 -14.51
N LEU A 262 -1.34 -1.42 -13.97
CA LEU A 262 -1.21 -0.23 -13.12
C LEU A 262 -0.71 -0.57 -11.71
N GLU A 263 -0.79 -1.82 -11.26
CA GLU A 263 -0.12 -2.30 -10.03
C GLU A 263 1.40 -2.38 -10.19
N HIS A 264 1.90 -2.27 -11.43
CA HIS A 264 3.29 -2.48 -11.79
C HIS A 264 4.00 -1.22 -12.30
N ILE A 265 3.42 -0.03 -12.06
CA ILE A 265 4.08 1.25 -12.34
C ILE A 265 5.05 1.57 -11.20
N VAL A 266 6.31 1.82 -11.56
CA VAL A 266 7.41 2.05 -10.63
C VAL A 266 8.15 3.33 -11.02
N GLY A 267 8.41 4.17 -10.02
CA GLY A 267 9.26 5.34 -10.14
C GLY A 267 10.64 5.09 -9.52
N VAL A 268 11.69 5.62 -10.15
CA VAL A 268 13.05 5.67 -9.59
C VAL A 268 13.53 7.13 -9.66
N GLU A 269 13.78 7.75 -8.50
CA GLU A 269 13.78 9.22 -8.39
C GLU A 269 15.10 9.89 -8.79
N LYS A 270 16.26 9.31 -8.44
CA LYS A 270 17.58 9.97 -8.60
C LYS A 270 18.61 9.08 -9.28
N ALA A 271 19.63 9.69 -9.89
CA ALA A 271 20.71 8.94 -10.53
C ALA A 271 21.38 7.98 -9.54
N GLY A 272 21.59 6.74 -9.97
CA GLY A 272 22.20 5.70 -9.14
C GLY A 272 21.23 4.99 -8.19
N THR A 273 20.02 5.52 -7.96
CA THR A 273 18.95 4.77 -7.27
C THR A 273 18.44 3.65 -8.17
N GLY A 274 18.05 2.53 -7.57
CA GLY A 274 17.50 1.41 -8.31
C GLY A 274 16.64 0.50 -7.47
N ILE A 275 15.83 -0.29 -8.17
CA ILE A 275 14.90 -1.24 -7.57
C ILE A 275 15.21 -2.65 -8.10
N HIS A 276 15.01 -3.63 -7.22
CA HIS A 276 15.08 -5.05 -7.54
C HIS A 276 13.67 -5.63 -7.56
N MET A 277 13.34 -6.35 -8.63
CA MET A 277 12.05 -7.01 -8.80
C MET A 277 12.27 -8.49 -9.09
N PHE A 278 11.55 -9.35 -8.38
CA PHE A 278 11.60 -10.80 -8.56
C PHE A 278 10.29 -11.31 -9.15
N PHE A 279 10.36 -11.83 -10.37
CA PHE A 279 9.27 -12.47 -11.07
C PHE A 279 9.38 -13.99 -10.90
N THR A 280 8.40 -14.55 -10.18
CA THR A 280 8.36 -15.97 -9.79
C THR A 280 7.40 -16.80 -10.63
N GLU A 281 6.74 -16.18 -11.60
CA GLU A 281 5.81 -16.83 -12.52
C GLU A 281 6.51 -17.97 -13.28
N THR A 282 5.75 -18.99 -13.65
CA THR A 282 6.18 -20.04 -14.58
C THR A 282 5.64 -19.74 -15.96
N GLU A 283 6.14 -20.42 -16.99
CA GLU A 283 5.68 -20.24 -18.37
C GLU A 283 4.18 -20.52 -18.56
N GLN A 284 3.55 -21.28 -17.64
CA GLN A 284 2.11 -21.54 -17.62
C GLN A 284 1.30 -20.36 -17.07
N ILE A 285 1.92 -19.56 -16.22
CA ILE A 285 1.31 -18.39 -15.57
C ILE A 285 1.57 -17.16 -16.44
N ALA A 286 2.85 -16.90 -16.77
CA ALA A 286 3.33 -15.83 -17.63
C ALA A 286 4.54 -16.34 -18.44
N ASN A 287 4.55 -16.12 -19.76
CA ASN A 287 5.65 -16.55 -20.63
C ASN A 287 6.72 -15.47 -20.83
N GLU A 288 6.43 -14.21 -20.49
CA GLU A 288 7.38 -13.11 -20.54
C GLU A 288 7.02 -12.01 -19.53
N VAL A 289 7.97 -11.14 -19.24
CA VAL A 289 7.76 -9.86 -18.56
C VAL A 289 8.04 -8.75 -19.56
N ALA A 290 7.11 -7.81 -19.70
CA ALA A 290 7.31 -6.60 -20.47
C ALA A 290 7.70 -5.45 -19.56
N ILE A 291 8.76 -4.74 -19.93
CA ILE A 291 9.14 -3.46 -19.35
C ILE A 291 8.82 -2.38 -20.37
N HIS A 292 7.93 -1.47 -20.01
CA HIS A 292 7.61 -0.28 -20.78
C HIS A 292 8.17 0.96 -20.09
N ALA A 293 9.08 1.66 -20.76
CA ALA A 293 9.63 2.91 -20.29
C ALA A 293 8.64 4.05 -20.57
N MET A 294 7.98 4.56 -19.53
CA MET A 294 6.99 5.64 -19.69
C MET A 294 7.67 7.01 -19.71
N GLN A 295 8.72 7.18 -18.89
CA GLN A 295 9.43 8.44 -18.79
C GLN A 295 10.89 8.23 -18.35
N GLY A 296 11.78 9.02 -18.92
CA GLY A 296 13.16 9.16 -18.46
C GLY A 296 14.11 8.14 -19.07
N THR A 297 15.32 8.08 -18.50
CA THR A 297 16.40 7.23 -18.98
C THR A 297 16.93 6.38 -17.85
N PHE A 298 16.88 5.06 -18.03
CA PHE A 298 17.28 4.11 -17.00
C PHE A 298 17.91 2.88 -17.62
N VAL A 299 18.65 2.13 -16.80
CA VAL A 299 19.26 0.87 -17.20
C VAL A 299 18.48 -0.28 -16.59
N VAL A 300 18.08 -1.23 -17.43
CA VAL A 300 17.53 -2.52 -17.03
C VAL A 300 18.64 -3.56 -17.08
N ALA A 301 18.92 -4.20 -15.95
CA ALA A 301 19.71 -5.43 -15.89
C ALA A 301 18.79 -6.60 -15.52
N ALA A 302 18.91 -7.72 -16.21
CA ALA A 302 18.12 -8.91 -15.93
C ALA A 302 19.01 -10.14 -15.80
N ALA A 303 18.67 -11.02 -14.86
CA ALA A 303 19.36 -12.28 -14.63
C ALA A 303 18.35 -13.38 -14.26
N TYR A 304 18.64 -14.62 -14.68
CA TYR A 304 17.97 -15.78 -14.11
C TYR A 304 18.67 -16.19 -12.83
N VAL A 305 17.92 -16.29 -11.75
CA VAL A 305 18.40 -16.86 -10.49
C VAL A 305 17.77 -18.23 -10.27
N ASN A 306 18.48 -19.10 -9.56
CA ASN A 306 17.96 -20.43 -9.29
C ASN A 306 16.71 -20.34 -8.42
N VAL A 307 15.66 -21.06 -8.82
CA VAL A 307 14.52 -21.34 -7.94
C VAL A 307 15.10 -22.12 -6.75
N GLY A 308 14.85 -21.67 -5.53
CA GLY A 308 15.25 -22.41 -4.33
C GLY A 308 14.45 -23.71 -4.26
N THR A 309 13.29 -23.65 -3.63
CA THR A 309 12.33 -24.74 -3.54
C THR A 309 11.03 -24.34 -4.21
N ARG A 310 10.47 -25.18 -5.08
CA ARG A 310 9.19 -24.93 -5.74
C ARG A 310 8.36 -26.20 -5.82
N THR A 311 7.09 -26.10 -5.45
CA THR A 311 6.15 -27.21 -5.51
C THR A 311 4.72 -26.73 -5.70
N ILE A 312 3.84 -27.61 -6.15
CA ILE A 312 2.40 -27.40 -6.08
C ILE A 312 1.89 -28.08 -4.81
N ILE A 313 1.05 -27.40 -4.04
CA ILE A 313 0.32 -27.96 -2.90
C ILE A 313 -1.19 -27.79 -3.13
N SER A 314 -1.96 -28.81 -2.77
CA SER A 314 -3.41 -28.80 -2.86
C SER A 314 -4.02 -28.91 -1.45
N SER A 315 -5.31 -28.65 -1.31
CA SER A 315 -6.02 -28.72 -0.03
C SER A 315 -5.70 -29.98 0.78
N GLY A 316 -5.32 -29.79 2.04
CA GLY A 316 -4.90 -30.84 2.97
C GLY A 316 -3.42 -31.22 2.86
N ALA A 317 -2.69 -30.72 1.86
CA ALA A 317 -1.26 -30.99 1.73
C ALA A 317 -0.44 -30.15 2.72
N GLU A 318 0.57 -30.81 3.26
CA GLU A 318 1.59 -30.20 4.12
C GLU A 318 2.92 -30.23 3.38
N PHE A 319 3.64 -29.10 3.46
CA PHE A 319 4.90 -28.94 2.77
C PHE A 319 5.91 -28.26 3.67
N SER A 320 7.13 -28.78 3.67
CA SER A 320 8.19 -28.25 4.50
C SER A 320 9.45 -27.98 3.70
N VAL A 321 10.06 -26.83 3.98
CA VAL A 321 11.25 -26.34 3.28
C VAL A 321 12.37 -26.15 4.28
N PRO A 322 13.54 -26.77 4.08
CA PRO A 322 14.71 -26.49 4.91
C PRO A 322 15.19 -25.05 4.65
N LEU A 323 15.53 -24.35 5.72
CA LEU A 323 15.99 -22.97 5.68
C LEU A 323 17.41 -22.84 6.22
N LYS A 324 18.11 -21.82 5.74
CA LYS A 324 19.33 -21.29 6.33
C LYS A 324 18.95 -20.22 7.36
N PRO A 325 19.22 -20.43 8.67
CA PRO A 325 18.78 -19.54 9.74
C PRO A 325 19.22 -18.08 9.59
N GLU A 326 20.37 -17.85 8.98
CA GLU A 326 21.04 -16.56 8.83
C GLU A 326 20.60 -15.75 7.60
N LYS A 327 19.65 -16.27 6.81
CA LYS A 327 19.23 -15.66 5.56
C LYS A 327 17.79 -15.18 5.59
N ASP A 328 17.53 -14.13 4.82
CA ASP A 328 16.17 -13.71 4.49
C ASP A 328 15.43 -14.84 3.76
N ILE A 329 14.13 -14.90 4.01
CA ILE A 329 13.28 -15.95 3.45
C ILE A 329 12.24 -15.28 2.58
N ASN A 330 12.22 -15.68 1.31
CA ASN A 330 11.27 -15.16 0.34
C ASN A 330 10.29 -16.27 -0.01
N LEU A 331 9.00 -15.95 0.06
CA LEU A 331 7.90 -16.82 -0.33
C LEU A 331 7.12 -16.16 -1.46
N SER A 332 6.76 -16.96 -2.45
CA SER A 332 5.77 -16.61 -3.46
C SER A 332 4.71 -17.70 -3.53
N LEU A 333 3.45 -17.29 -3.46
CA LEU A 333 2.27 -18.12 -3.57
C LEU A 333 1.53 -17.69 -4.83
N ILE A 334 1.24 -18.64 -5.71
CA ILE A 334 0.44 -18.38 -6.91
C ILE A 334 -0.78 -19.29 -6.91
N ASN A 335 -1.97 -18.69 -6.98
CA ASN A 335 -3.21 -19.46 -7.02
C ASN A 335 -3.39 -20.13 -8.39
N LEU A 336 -3.39 -21.46 -8.41
CA LEU A 336 -3.64 -22.24 -9.62
C LEU A 336 -5.14 -22.56 -9.80
N ALA A 337 -5.91 -22.54 -8.70
CA ALA A 337 -7.33 -22.79 -8.71
C ALA A 337 -8.13 -21.64 -9.35
N GLN A 338 -9.27 -21.98 -9.95
CA GLN A 338 -10.22 -20.98 -10.46
C GLN A 338 -10.91 -20.18 -9.33
N GLN A 339 -10.97 -20.77 -8.13
CA GLN A 339 -11.59 -20.19 -6.95
C GLN A 339 -10.52 -19.81 -5.91
N THR A 340 -10.98 -19.43 -4.72
CA THR A 340 -10.12 -19.09 -3.60
C THR A 340 -9.23 -20.27 -3.18
N SER A 341 -7.94 -19.98 -2.99
CA SER A 341 -6.98 -20.84 -2.30
C SER A 341 -6.53 -20.19 -1.01
N THR A 342 -6.37 -21.00 0.04
CA THR A 342 -5.89 -20.55 1.34
C THR A 342 -4.80 -21.47 1.87
N CYS A 343 -3.78 -20.87 2.47
CA CYS A 343 -2.75 -21.61 3.21
C CYS A 343 -2.30 -20.80 4.42
N TRP A 344 -1.76 -21.47 5.42
CA TRP A 344 -0.99 -20.81 6.48
C TRP A 344 0.44 -21.32 6.52
N VAL A 345 1.31 -20.49 7.06
CA VAL A 345 2.76 -20.70 7.12
C VAL A 345 3.24 -20.61 8.56
N THR A 346 4.20 -21.44 8.93
CA THR A 346 4.95 -21.31 10.18
C THR A 346 6.43 -21.66 10.02
N PHE A 347 7.19 -21.45 11.07
CA PHE A 347 8.63 -21.62 11.11
C PHE A 347 9.03 -22.39 12.35
N PHE A 348 10.03 -23.26 12.19
CA PHE A 348 10.57 -24.07 13.26
C PHE A 348 12.07 -23.84 13.43
N HIS A 349 12.55 -24.05 14.64
CA HIS A 349 13.95 -24.24 14.97
C HIS A 349 14.09 -25.50 15.83
N LYS A 350 14.85 -26.50 15.39
CA LYS A 350 15.04 -27.78 16.11
C LYS A 350 13.70 -28.43 16.52
N ASP A 351 12.76 -28.48 15.57
CA ASP A 351 11.41 -29.04 15.73
C ASP A 351 10.48 -28.31 16.70
N GLU A 352 10.90 -27.18 17.28
CA GLU A 352 10.03 -26.29 18.05
C GLU A 352 9.54 -25.15 17.16
N GLU A 353 8.23 -24.88 17.18
CA GLU A 353 7.66 -23.74 16.46
C GLU A 353 8.18 -22.44 17.07
N LEU A 354 8.61 -21.50 16.24
CA LEU A 354 9.05 -20.19 16.72
C LEU A 354 7.88 -19.41 17.34
N ASP A 355 8.18 -18.62 18.37
CA ASP A 355 7.18 -17.83 19.06
C ASP A 355 6.48 -16.83 18.12
N ALA A 356 5.18 -16.62 18.32
CA ALA A 356 4.40 -15.65 17.56
C ALA A 356 4.93 -14.21 17.68
N SER A 357 5.70 -13.88 18.71
CA SER A 357 6.41 -12.60 18.81
C SER A 357 7.52 -12.45 17.78
N VAL A 358 8.04 -13.55 17.22
CA VAL A 358 9.11 -13.58 16.21
C VAL A 358 8.53 -13.66 14.80
N ILE A 359 7.54 -14.54 14.61
CA ILE A 359 7.00 -14.85 13.27
C ILE A 359 5.62 -14.23 13.00
N GLY A 360 5.08 -13.50 13.97
CA GLY A 360 3.76 -12.91 13.92
C GLY A 360 2.63 -13.87 14.27
N PRO A 361 1.43 -13.35 14.57
CA PRO A 361 0.24 -14.15 14.84
C PRO A 361 -0.20 -14.93 13.60
N LEU A 362 -1.01 -15.98 13.78
CA LEU A 362 -1.41 -16.90 12.72
C LEU A 362 -2.06 -16.20 11.52
N ASP A 363 -2.91 -15.20 11.76
CA ASP A 363 -3.59 -14.47 10.68
C ASP A 363 -2.60 -13.73 9.76
N PHE A 364 -1.45 -13.28 10.28
CA PHE A 364 -0.39 -12.62 9.49
C PHE A 364 0.38 -13.60 8.59
N ARG A 365 0.27 -14.88 8.91
CA ARG A 365 0.90 -15.98 8.18
C ARG A 365 -0.13 -16.84 7.45
N THR A 366 -1.39 -16.38 7.41
CA THR A 366 -2.47 -16.99 6.64
C THR A 366 -2.70 -16.16 5.38
N PHE A 367 -2.63 -16.82 4.23
CA PHE A 367 -2.73 -16.21 2.92
C PHE A 367 -4.00 -16.68 2.25
N THR A 368 -4.77 -15.74 1.72
CA THR A 368 -5.99 -15.99 0.95
C THR A 368 -5.84 -15.34 -0.41
N LEU A 369 -5.82 -16.16 -1.46
CA LEU A 369 -5.75 -15.71 -2.84
C LEU A 369 -7.07 -16.08 -3.50
N THR A 370 -7.80 -15.08 -3.99
CA THR A 370 -9.20 -15.20 -4.41
C THR A 370 -9.39 -15.40 -5.92
N ARG A 371 -8.39 -15.01 -6.72
CA ARG A 371 -8.44 -15.08 -8.18
C ARG A 371 -7.42 -16.07 -8.73
N GLN A 372 -7.74 -16.74 -9.83
CA GLN A 372 -6.76 -17.57 -10.54
C GLN A 372 -5.58 -16.72 -11.01
N LYS A 373 -4.36 -17.24 -10.86
CA LYS A 373 -3.08 -16.56 -11.14
C LYS A 373 -2.78 -15.34 -10.27
N GLU A 374 -3.60 -15.08 -9.25
CA GLU A 374 -3.23 -14.14 -8.20
C GLU A 374 -1.93 -14.58 -7.54
N VAL A 375 -1.10 -13.62 -7.16
CA VAL A 375 0.18 -13.90 -6.51
C VAL A 375 0.30 -13.07 -5.26
N ASN A 376 0.78 -13.72 -4.21
CA ASN A 376 1.18 -13.08 -2.98
C ASN A 376 2.66 -13.38 -2.75
N GLN A 377 3.45 -12.33 -2.56
CA GLN A 377 4.86 -12.45 -2.20
C GLN A 377 5.06 -11.92 -0.79
N ARG A 378 5.87 -12.64 -0.01
CA ARG A 378 6.21 -12.28 1.36
C ARG A 378 7.71 -12.46 1.56
N VAL A 379 8.33 -11.48 2.20
CA VAL A 379 9.72 -11.56 2.62
C VAL A 379 9.73 -11.48 4.13
N TRP A 380 10.47 -12.39 4.77
CA TRP A 380 10.87 -12.27 6.17
C TRP A 380 12.35 -11.93 6.19
N THR A 381 12.65 -10.71 6.63
CA THR A 381 14.00 -10.18 6.73
C THR A 381 14.60 -10.46 8.10
N GLY A 382 15.92 -10.46 8.21
CA GLY A 382 16.60 -10.38 9.50
C GLY A 382 16.86 -11.72 10.20
N ALA A 383 17.05 -12.80 9.44
CA ALA A 383 17.51 -14.09 9.98
C ALA A 383 16.66 -14.59 11.16
N LEU A 384 15.43 -15.06 10.89
CA LEU A 384 14.46 -15.55 11.89
C LEU A 384 15.00 -16.64 12.84
N GLY A 385 16.19 -17.19 12.58
CA GLY A 385 16.75 -18.32 13.33
C GLY A 385 16.09 -19.67 12.96
N ALA A 386 15.09 -19.65 12.08
CA ALA A 386 14.37 -20.83 11.61
C ALA A 386 15.27 -21.72 10.76
N ASP A 387 15.26 -23.03 11.02
CA ASP A 387 15.88 -24.04 10.16
C ASP A 387 14.87 -24.69 9.20
N ARG A 388 13.57 -24.38 9.36
CA ARG A 388 12.51 -24.97 8.56
C ARG A 388 11.29 -24.06 8.45
N MET A 389 10.75 -23.93 7.24
CA MET A 389 9.43 -23.38 6.97
C MET A 389 8.44 -24.54 6.82
N PHE A 390 7.23 -24.34 7.31
CA PHE A 390 6.11 -25.25 7.11
C PHE A 390 4.94 -24.50 6.50
N ILE A 391 4.29 -25.09 5.50
CA ILE A 391 3.19 -24.52 4.73
C ILE A 391 2.11 -25.58 4.63
N GLN A 392 0.88 -25.23 5.03
CA GLN A 392 -0.27 -26.11 4.89
C GLN A 392 -1.33 -25.44 4.03
N ALA A 393 -1.73 -26.10 2.94
CA ALA A 393 -2.85 -25.64 2.13
C ALA A 393 -4.16 -26.08 2.79
N ASN A 394 -4.99 -25.13 3.18
CA ASN A 394 -6.31 -25.41 3.73
C ASN A 394 -7.32 -25.61 2.59
N GLN A 395 -7.25 -24.79 1.54
CA GLN A 395 -8.18 -24.81 0.42
C GLN A 395 -7.47 -24.54 -0.91
N GLY A 396 -7.98 -25.14 -1.99
CA GLY A 396 -7.56 -24.84 -3.35
C GLY A 396 -6.23 -25.48 -3.73
N GLU A 397 -5.51 -24.83 -4.64
CA GLU A 397 -4.24 -25.31 -5.20
C GLU A 397 -3.29 -24.12 -5.42
N LEU A 398 -2.09 -24.23 -4.88
CA LEU A 398 -1.08 -23.16 -4.86
C LEU A 398 0.23 -23.67 -5.43
N LEU A 399 0.82 -22.89 -6.34
CA LEU A 399 2.25 -22.99 -6.63
C LEU A 399 3.00 -22.20 -5.56
N VAL A 400 3.81 -22.92 -4.80
CA VAL A 400 4.64 -22.37 -3.73
C VAL A 400 6.08 -22.29 -4.23
N THR A 401 6.71 -21.13 -4.09
CA THR A 401 8.14 -20.94 -4.34
C THR A 401 8.80 -20.30 -3.12
N VAL A 402 9.87 -20.91 -2.61
CA VAL A 402 10.66 -20.41 -1.48
C VAL A 402 12.12 -20.26 -1.89
N TRP A 403 12.76 -19.12 -1.58
CA TRP A 403 14.18 -18.89 -1.87
C TRP A 403 14.87 -17.99 -0.82
N GLN A 404 16.21 -18.08 -0.73
CA GLN A 404 17.06 -17.43 0.29
C GLN A 404 18.43 -16.97 -0.24
#